data_AF-A0A4R3KBM2-F1
#
_entry.id   AF-A0A4R3KBM2-F1
#
_cell.length_a   1.000
_cell.length_b   1.000
_cell.length_c   1.000
_cell.angle_alpha   90.00
_cell.angle_beta   90.00
_cell.angle_gamma   90.00
#
_symmetry.space_group_name_H-M   'P 1'
#
loop_
_entity.id
_entity.type
_entity.pdbx_description
1 polymer ?
#
loop_
_entity_poly.entity_id
_entity_poly.type
_entity_poly.pdbx_seq_one_letter_code
_entity_poly.pdbx_strand_id
1 'polypeptide(L)'
;MIQRIVQFFRALNATLSAEDNAFIAEYLHDKELALFTQMNVYDKRHAVRTAYTAVNLAQHIEVDRQLLIRAALLHDIGRSAAGVCLIDKILFVLLSSLSGRMTVYIAQNGRGGIIGRRRNALYICMHHAAIGAEKLEKIDEQVVAQLVKRHHDKPKKNDSQELVLLRQADEIN
;
A
#
# COMPACT_ATOMS: atom_id res chain seq x y z
N MET A 1 24.19 -5.57 13.53
CA MET A 1 23.45 -5.39 12.26
C MET A 1 22.71 -6.65 11.80
N ILE A 2 23.36 -7.82 11.73
CA ILE A 2 22.73 -9.08 11.28
C ILE A 2 21.48 -9.44 12.10
N GLN A 3 21.51 -9.28 13.43
CA GLN A 3 20.33 -9.51 14.28
C GLN A 3 19.16 -8.57 13.98
N ARG A 4 19.42 -7.30 13.64
CA ARG A 4 18.37 -6.35 13.22
C ARG A 4 17.79 -6.70 11.86
N ILE A 5 18.63 -7.19 10.95
CA ILE A 5 18.21 -7.69 9.63
C ILE A 5 17.36 -8.97 9.79
N VAL A 6 17.75 -9.90 10.67
CA VAL A 6 16.98 -11.11 10.96
C VAL A 6 15.66 -10.79 11.69
N GLN A 7 15.67 -9.85 12.63
CA GLN A 7 14.44 -9.35 13.27
C GLN A 7 13.52 -8.69 12.25
N PHE A 8 14.07 -7.91 11.32
CA PHE A 8 13.33 -7.35 10.19
C PHE A 8 12.71 -8.48 9.35
N PHE A 9 13.48 -9.46 8.88
CA PHE A 9 12.93 -10.60 8.10
C PHE A 9 11.94 -11.49 8.88
N ARG A 10 12.10 -11.66 10.20
CA ARG A 10 11.11 -12.35 11.04
C ARG A 10 9.83 -11.52 11.19
N ALA A 11 9.96 -10.20 11.35
CA ALA A 11 8.82 -9.29 11.34
C ALA A 11 8.14 -9.23 9.97
N LEU A 12 8.85 -9.49 8.87
CA LEU A 12 8.27 -9.64 7.53
C LEU A 12 7.51 -10.97 7.35
N ASN A 13 7.97 -12.05 8.00
CA ASN A 13 7.40 -13.41 7.86
C ASN A 13 6.31 -13.76 8.88
N ALA A 14 6.11 -12.97 9.93
CA ALA A 14 5.00 -13.23 10.83
C ALA A 14 3.65 -13.02 10.10
N THR A 15 2.62 -13.75 10.53
CA THR A 15 1.29 -13.72 9.90
C THR A 15 0.42 -12.62 10.52
N LEU A 16 -0.72 -12.34 9.90
CA LEU A 16 -1.80 -11.56 10.55
C LEU A 16 -2.32 -12.37 11.76
N SER A 17 -2.57 -11.71 12.88
CA SER A 17 -3.15 -12.34 14.07
C SER A 17 -4.65 -12.59 13.90
N ALA A 18 -5.28 -13.32 14.83
CA ALA A 18 -6.73 -13.49 14.81
C ALA A 18 -7.45 -12.14 14.97
N GLU A 19 -6.90 -11.26 15.80
CA GLU A 19 -7.39 -9.90 16.04
C GLU A 19 -7.27 -9.04 14.78
N ASP A 20 -6.13 -9.12 14.07
CA ASP A 20 -5.97 -8.41 12.78
C ASP A 20 -7.02 -8.87 11.76
N ASN A 21 -7.29 -10.18 11.67
CA ASN A 21 -8.28 -10.70 10.74
C ASN A 21 -9.71 -10.28 11.12
N ALA A 22 -10.04 -10.25 12.42
CA ALA A 22 -11.31 -9.75 12.90
C ALA A 22 -11.48 -8.26 12.59
N PHE A 23 -10.44 -7.45 12.82
CA PHE A 23 -10.41 -6.04 12.47
C PHE A 23 -10.63 -5.82 10.97
N ILE A 24 -9.93 -6.56 10.11
CA ILE A 24 -10.13 -6.46 8.65
C ILE A 24 -11.58 -6.79 8.26
N ALA A 25 -12.14 -7.88 8.82
CA ALA A 25 -13.48 -8.34 8.50
C ALA A 25 -14.60 -7.39 9.00
N GLU A 26 -14.32 -6.59 10.03
CA GLU A 26 -15.23 -5.55 10.52
C GLU A 26 -15.40 -4.41 9.51
N TYR A 27 -14.34 -4.06 8.78
CA TYR A 27 -14.32 -2.87 7.93
C TYR A 27 -14.43 -3.15 6.42
N LEU A 28 -13.99 -4.33 5.95
CA LEU A 28 -14.01 -4.67 4.52
C LEU A 28 -15.16 -5.61 4.20
N HIS A 29 -15.96 -5.26 3.20
CA HIS A 29 -16.96 -6.18 2.64
C HIS A 29 -16.32 -7.18 1.66
N ASP A 30 -17.07 -8.19 1.22
CA ASP A 30 -16.54 -9.33 0.47
C ASP A 30 -15.70 -8.98 -0.76
N LYS A 31 -16.11 -7.98 -1.56
CA LYS A 31 -15.36 -7.58 -2.77
C LYS A 31 -14.05 -6.87 -2.41
N GLU A 32 -14.04 -6.04 -1.37
CA GLU A 32 -12.82 -5.39 -0.87
C GLU A 32 -11.87 -6.41 -0.26
N LEU A 33 -12.40 -7.34 0.53
CA LEU A 33 -11.63 -8.43 1.11
C LEU A 33 -11.00 -9.30 0.01
N ALA A 34 -11.71 -9.55 -1.08
CA ALA A 34 -11.15 -10.25 -2.24
C ALA A 34 -9.98 -9.49 -2.89
N LEU A 35 -9.95 -8.15 -2.86
CA LEU A 35 -8.81 -7.35 -3.32
C LEU A 35 -7.66 -7.37 -2.30
N PHE A 36 -7.97 -7.16 -1.02
CA PHE A 36 -7.00 -7.17 0.07
C PHE A 36 -6.25 -8.51 0.17
N THR A 37 -6.97 -9.63 0.02
CA THR A 37 -6.40 -10.97 0.08
C THR A 37 -5.39 -11.26 -1.04
N GLN A 38 -5.41 -10.49 -2.14
CA GLN A 38 -4.43 -10.58 -3.22
C GLN A 38 -3.10 -9.86 -2.92
N MET A 39 -3.00 -9.09 -1.83
CA MET A 39 -1.74 -8.45 -1.42
C MET A 39 -0.75 -9.49 -0.86
N ASN A 40 0.55 -9.20 -0.95
CA ASN A 40 1.54 -10.03 -0.27
C ASN A 40 1.35 -9.92 1.26
N VAL A 41 1.79 -10.93 2.01
CA VAL A 41 1.67 -10.94 3.48
C VAL A 41 2.26 -9.69 4.12
N TYR A 42 3.42 -9.22 3.62
CA TYR A 42 4.02 -7.98 4.11
C TYR A 42 3.13 -6.75 3.87
N ASP A 43 2.62 -6.58 2.65
CA ASP A 43 1.79 -5.42 2.29
C ASP A 43 0.47 -5.43 3.09
N LYS A 44 -0.12 -6.61 3.35
CA LYS A 44 -1.30 -6.73 4.22
C LYS A 44 -1.03 -6.23 5.64
N ARG A 45 0.14 -6.58 6.19
CA ARG A 45 0.51 -6.17 7.56
C ARG A 45 0.84 -4.70 7.64
N HIS A 46 1.51 -4.18 6.61
CA HIS A 46 1.71 -2.74 6.43
C HIS A 46 0.35 -2.02 6.46
N ALA A 47 -0.58 -2.43 5.62
CA ALA A 47 -1.92 -1.82 5.56
C ALA A 47 -2.69 -1.91 6.89
N VAL A 48 -2.63 -3.04 7.60
CA VAL A 48 -3.27 -3.18 8.93
C VAL A 48 -2.64 -2.25 9.97
N ARG A 49 -1.31 -2.13 9.99
CA ARG A 49 -0.62 -1.20 10.90
C ARG A 49 -0.95 0.25 10.55
N THR A 50 -0.96 0.59 9.27
CA THR A 50 -1.41 1.91 8.78
C THR A 50 -2.83 2.20 9.23
N ALA A 51 -3.74 1.22 9.17
CA ALA A 51 -5.11 1.38 9.66
C ALA A 51 -5.16 1.63 11.18
N TYR A 52 -4.43 0.86 12.00
CA TYR A 52 -4.35 1.13 13.44
C TYR A 52 -3.75 2.50 13.77
N THR A 53 -2.67 2.90 13.08
CA THR A 53 -2.08 4.23 13.24
C THR A 53 -3.07 5.33 12.84
N ALA A 54 -3.82 5.14 11.75
CA ALA A 54 -4.85 6.09 11.31
C ALA A 54 -5.96 6.25 12.36
N VAL A 55 -6.41 5.14 12.98
CA VAL A 55 -7.38 5.18 14.09
C VAL A 55 -6.85 5.98 15.27
N ASN A 56 -5.58 5.78 15.62
CA ASN A 56 -4.92 6.48 16.72
C ASN A 56 -4.81 7.99 16.45
N LEU A 57 -4.33 8.38 15.25
CA LEU A 57 -4.22 9.78 14.86
C LEU A 57 -5.59 10.48 14.80
N ALA A 58 -6.65 9.75 14.44
CA ALA A 58 -8.00 10.27 14.36
C ALA A 58 -8.72 10.42 15.72
N GLN A 59 -8.11 10.05 16.86
CA GLN A 59 -8.81 10.02 18.17
C GLN A 59 -9.53 11.34 18.53
N HIS A 60 -8.95 12.48 18.18
CA HIS A 60 -9.49 13.81 18.51
C HIS A 60 -9.79 14.66 17.26
N ILE A 61 -9.94 14.02 16.11
CA ILE A 61 -10.21 14.67 14.82
C ILE A 61 -11.55 14.17 14.30
N GLU A 62 -12.43 15.10 13.91
CA GLU A 62 -13.69 14.78 13.26
C GLU A 62 -13.42 14.35 11.82
N VAL A 63 -13.64 13.05 11.54
CA VAL A 63 -13.46 12.41 10.23
C VAL A 63 -14.45 11.26 10.07
N ASP A 64 -14.69 10.86 8.82
CA ASP A 64 -15.31 9.56 8.56
C ASP A 64 -14.31 8.44 8.86
N ARG A 65 -14.44 7.88 10.08
CA ARG A 65 -13.55 6.80 10.56
C ARG A 65 -13.66 5.54 9.71
N GLN A 66 -14.85 5.19 9.23
CA GLN A 66 -15.04 3.98 8.43
C GLN A 66 -14.35 4.12 7.08
N LEU A 67 -14.50 5.28 6.43
CA LEU A 67 -13.79 5.61 5.19
C LEU A 67 -12.28 5.61 5.40
N LEU A 68 -11.77 6.25 6.46
CA LEU A 68 -10.34 6.31 6.76
C LEU A 68 -9.72 4.92 6.94
N ILE A 69 -10.37 4.05 7.72
CA ILE A 69 -9.88 2.70 7.99
C ILE A 69 -9.90 1.86 6.72
N ARG A 70 -10.98 1.90 5.94
CA ARG A 70 -11.07 1.20 4.65
C ARG A 70 -9.98 1.68 3.68
N ALA A 71 -9.80 2.99 3.55
CA ALA A 71 -8.76 3.56 2.72
C ALA A 71 -7.35 3.13 3.18
N ALA A 72 -7.09 3.09 4.49
CA ALA A 72 -5.82 2.62 5.05
C ALA A 72 -5.57 1.13 4.77
N LEU A 73 -6.59 0.27 4.92
CA LEU A 73 -6.48 -1.15 4.61
C LEU A 73 -6.26 -1.41 3.11
N LEU A 74 -6.78 -0.54 2.25
CA LEU A 74 -6.83 -0.77 0.80
C LEU A 74 -5.82 0.06 -0.02
N HIS A 75 -5.06 0.99 0.58
CA HIS A 75 -4.20 1.92 -0.16
C HIS A 75 -3.15 1.24 -1.05
N ASP A 76 -2.69 0.06 -0.65
CA ASP A 76 -1.62 -0.69 -1.32
C ASP A 76 -2.11 -1.89 -2.17
N ILE A 77 -3.43 -2.07 -2.37
CA ILE A 77 -3.98 -3.19 -3.18
C ILE A 77 -3.53 -3.17 -4.65
N GLY A 78 -2.99 -2.06 -5.12
CA GLY A 78 -2.34 -1.97 -6.43
C GLY A 78 -1.10 -2.89 -6.54
N ARG A 79 -0.44 -3.19 -5.42
CA ARG A 79 0.80 -4.00 -5.33
C ARG A 79 0.56 -5.52 -5.30
N SER A 80 -0.59 -6.02 -5.77
CA SER A 80 -1.01 -7.44 -5.73
C SER A 80 0.12 -8.45 -6.02
N ALA A 81 -0.09 -9.69 -5.55
CA ALA A 81 0.83 -10.84 -5.45
C ALA A 81 1.57 -11.33 -6.71
N ALA A 82 1.78 -10.49 -7.71
CA ALA A 82 2.64 -10.74 -8.85
C ALA A 82 4.14 -10.90 -8.48
N GLY A 83 4.53 -10.94 -7.19
CA GLY A 83 5.79 -11.52 -6.73
C GLY A 83 7.03 -10.63 -6.79
N VAL A 84 6.88 -9.30 -6.77
CA VAL A 84 7.99 -8.41 -7.15
C VAL A 84 8.08 -7.05 -6.42
N CYS A 85 7.40 -6.75 -5.31
CA CYS A 85 7.64 -5.44 -4.65
C CYS A 85 8.70 -5.47 -3.52
N LEU A 86 8.91 -6.53 -2.72
CA LEU A 86 9.85 -6.40 -1.58
C LEU A 86 11.34 -6.38 -1.99
N ILE A 87 11.80 -7.38 -2.76
CA ILE A 87 13.19 -7.47 -3.23
C ILE A 87 13.49 -6.35 -4.24
N ASP A 88 12.50 -5.96 -5.04
CA ASP A 88 12.67 -4.91 -6.04
C ASP A 88 12.54 -3.51 -5.47
N LYS A 89 11.82 -3.31 -4.35
CA LYS A 89 11.87 -2.06 -3.56
C LYS A 89 13.27 -1.86 -2.97
N ILE A 90 13.94 -2.94 -2.53
CA ILE A 90 15.34 -2.87 -2.07
C ILE A 90 16.29 -2.56 -3.26
N LEU A 91 16.16 -3.25 -4.39
CA LEU A 91 16.93 -2.95 -5.61
C LEU A 91 16.65 -1.54 -6.14
N PHE A 92 15.40 -1.08 -6.08
CA PHE A 92 14.99 0.27 -6.45
C PHE A 92 15.63 1.33 -5.57
N VAL A 93 15.58 1.18 -4.24
CA VAL A 93 16.22 2.12 -3.29
C VAL A 93 17.74 2.17 -3.51
N LEU A 94 18.37 1.02 -3.80
CA LEU A 94 19.79 0.95 -4.14
C LEU A 94 20.10 1.65 -5.48
N LEU A 95 19.28 1.47 -6.52
CA LEU A 95 19.49 2.05 -7.85
C LEU A 95 19.09 3.53 -7.95
N SER A 96 18.07 3.97 -7.22
CA SER A 96 17.62 5.37 -7.17
C SER A 96 18.62 6.29 -6.48
N SER A 97 19.47 5.73 -5.60
CA SER A 97 20.58 6.47 -4.98
C SER A 97 21.67 6.87 -5.98
N LEU A 98 21.74 6.22 -7.15
CA LEU A 98 22.75 6.45 -8.17
C LEU A 98 22.28 7.37 -9.33
N SER A 99 20.97 7.44 -9.63
CA SER A 99 20.34 8.51 -10.43
C SER A 99 18.83 8.28 -10.65
N GLY A 100 17.97 9.10 -10.04
CA GLY A 100 16.51 8.97 -10.16
C GLY A 100 15.92 9.07 -11.58
N ARG A 101 16.66 9.61 -12.55
CA ARG A 101 16.23 9.70 -13.97
C ARG A 101 16.29 8.36 -14.70
N MET A 102 17.21 7.47 -14.32
CA MET A 102 17.37 6.17 -15.00
C MET A 102 16.24 5.21 -14.65
N THR A 103 15.72 5.30 -13.43
CA THR A 103 14.67 4.40 -12.93
C THR A 103 13.34 4.56 -13.66
N VAL A 104 12.98 5.79 -14.02
CA VAL A 104 11.78 6.09 -14.83
C VAL A 104 11.92 5.53 -16.26
N TYR A 105 13.13 5.57 -16.82
CA TYR A 105 13.39 5.05 -18.17
C TYR A 105 13.30 3.51 -18.25
N ILE A 106 13.58 2.83 -17.13
CA ILE A 106 13.58 1.36 -17.03
C ILE A 106 12.18 0.82 -16.72
N ALA A 107 11.34 1.54 -15.98
CA ALA A 107 9.99 1.10 -15.62
C ALA A 107 9.10 1.00 -16.88
N GLN A 108 8.67 -0.22 -17.20
CA GLN A 108 7.88 -0.52 -18.40
C GLN A 108 6.85 -1.60 -18.07
N ASN A 109 5.61 -1.40 -18.51
CA ASN A 109 4.56 -2.41 -18.42
C ASN A 109 4.84 -3.54 -19.43
N GLY A 110 4.73 -4.81 -19.01
CA GLY A 110 4.91 -5.95 -19.89
C GLY A 110 5.32 -7.25 -19.18
N ARG A 111 5.22 -8.37 -19.89
CA ARG A 111 5.51 -9.72 -19.36
C ARG A 111 6.58 -10.41 -20.22
N GLY A 112 7.79 -9.85 -20.22
CA GLY A 112 8.95 -10.46 -20.87
C GLY A 112 9.65 -11.51 -19.98
N GLY A 113 10.89 -11.85 -20.35
CA GLY A 113 11.80 -12.65 -19.50
C GLY A 113 12.10 -12.01 -18.14
N ILE A 114 13.12 -12.50 -17.42
CA ILE A 114 13.42 -12.06 -16.04
C ILE A 114 13.50 -10.52 -15.95
N ILE A 115 14.19 -9.86 -16.88
CA ILE A 115 14.32 -8.39 -16.92
C ILE A 115 12.97 -7.71 -17.13
N GLY A 116 12.12 -8.21 -18.03
CA GLY A 116 10.79 -7.64 -18.29
C GLY A 116 9.88 -7.70 -17.05
N ARG A 117 9.94 -8.81 -16.29
CA ARG A 117 9.20 -8.92 -15.02
C ARG A 117 9.67 -7.91 -13.98
N ARG A 118 10.96 -7.60 -13.93
CA ARG A 118 11.53 -6.58 -13.01
C ARG A 118 11.14 -5.16 -13.41
N ARG A 119 11.11 -4.85 -14.71
CA ARG A 119 10.61 -3.55 -15.21
C ARG A 119 9.13 -3.34 -14.89
N ASN A 120 8.34 -4.40 -15.05
CA ASN A 120 6.91 -4.37 -14.74
C ASN A 120 6.65 -4.21 -13.24
N ALA A 121 7.50 -4.77 -12.39
CA ALA A 121 7.44 -4.56 -10.95
C ALA A 121 7.68 -3.11 -10.55
N LEU A 122 8.71 -2.48 -11.12
CA LEU A 122 8.97 -1.06 -10.91
C LEU A 122 7.79 -0.21 -11.36
N TYR A 123 7.22 -0.54 -12.53
CA TYR A 123 6.00 0.10 -13.01
C TYR A 123 4.84 -0.04 -12.00
N ILE A 124 4.59 -1.25 -11.48
CA ILE A 124 3.55 -1.46 -10.47
C ILE A 124 3.86 -0.66 -9.20
N CYS A 125 5.07 -0.72 -8.65
CA CYS A 125 5.36 0.00 -7.41
C CYS A 125 5.28 1.54 -7.63
N MET A 126 5.52 2.08 -8.85
CA MET A 126 5.32 3.50 -9.17
C MET A 126 3.84 3.88 -9.37
N HIS A 127 3.03 2.97 -9.91
CA HIS A 127 1.64 3.24 -10.29
C HIS A 127 0.61 2.57 -9.36
N HIS A 128 1.03 1.97 -8.25
CA HIS A 128 0.15 1.17 -7.38
C HIS A 128 -1.05 1.96 -6.86
N ALA A 129 -0.90 3.24 -6.55
CA ALA A 129 -2.03 4.09 -6.14
C ALA A 129 -3.11 4.16 -7.23
N ALA A 130 -2.72 4.42 -8.48
CA ALA A 130 -3.63 4.47 -9.62
C ALA A 130 -4.23 3.09 -9.95
N ILE A 131 -3.41 2.04 -9.93
CA ILE A 131 -3.85 0.65 -10.17
C ILE A 131 -4.83 0.20 -9.08
N GLY A 132 -4.57 0.55 -7.83
CA GLY A 132 -5.43 0.24 -6.68
C GLY A 132 -6.77 0.96 -6.79
N ALA A 133 -6.75 2.25 -7.14
CA ALA A 133 -7.97 3.02 -7.39
C ALA A 133 -8.81 2.40 -8.52
N GLU A 134 -8.20 1.99 -9.64
CA GLU A 134 -8.92 1.33 -10.74
C GLU A 134 -9.60 0.02 -10.29
N LYS A 135 -8.98 -0.74 -9.39
CA LYS A 135 -9.58 -1.96 -8.83
C LYS A 135 -10.79 -1.65 -7.95
N LEU A 136 -10.73 -0.59 -7.16
CA LEU A 136 -11.84 -0.13 -6.32
C LEU A 136 -12.99 0.41 -7.16
N GLU A 137 -12.69 1.19 -8.20
CA GLU A 137 -13.69 1.70 -9.14
C GLU A 137 -14.47 0.55 -9.82
N LYS A 138 -13.82 -0.58 -10.13
CA LYS A 138 -14.46 -1.78 -10.71
C LYS A 138 -15.41 -2.52 -9.76
N ILE A 139 -15.34 -2.25 -8.46
CA ILE A 139 -16.24 -2.83 -7.46
C ILE A 139 -17.18 -1.77 -6.86
N ASP A 140 -17.30 -0.60 -7.52
CA ASP A 140 -18.16 0.52 -7.15
C ASP A 140 -17.75 1.24 -5.84
N GLU A 141 -16.45 1.30 -5.55
CA GLU A 141 -15.88 1.95 -4.36
C GLU A 141 -15.21 3.29 -4.69
N GLN A 142 -15.94 4.21 -5.31
CA GLN A 142 -15.36 5.45 -5.87
C GLN A 142 -14.78 6.38 -4.79
N VAL A 143 -15.39 6.45 -3.60
CA VAL A 143 -14.92 7.33 -2.53
C VAL A 143 -13.59 6.83 -1.98
N VAL A 144 -13.50 5.54 -1.66
CA VAL A 144 -12.24 4.90 -1.22
C VAL A 144 -11.19 5.01 -2.32
N ALA A 145 -11.56 4.76 -3.58
CA ALA A 145 -10.67 4.88 -4.73
C ALA A 145 -10.02 6.27 -4.84
N GLN A 146 -10.75 7.35 -4.56
CA GLN A 146 -10.20 8.71 -4.62
C GLN A 146 -9.11 8.95 -3.56
N LEU A 147 -9.28 8.43 -2.34
CA LEU A 147 -8.27 8.51 -1.29
C LEU A 147 -7.05 7.67 -1.68
N VAL A 148 -7.27 6.43 -2.11
CA VAL A 148 -6.21 5.51 -2.57
C VAL A 148 -5.46 6.07 -3.77
N LYS A 149 -6.11 6.75 -4.71
CA LYS A 149 -5.42 7.35 -5.86
C LYS A 149 -4.44 8.46 -5.47
N ARG A 150 -4.76 9.20 -4.41
CA ARG A 150 -4.10 10.45 -4.03
C ARG A 150 -3.15 10.31 -2.85
N HIS A 151 -2.99 9.14 -2.25
CA HIS A 151 -2.16 8.99 -1.05
C HIS A 151 -0.67 9.32 -1.27
N HIS A 152 -0.14 9.28 -2.51
CA HIS A 152 1.22 9.77 -2.82
C HIS A 152 1.29 11.22 -3.34
N ASP A 153 0.16 11.89 -3.52
CA ASP A 153 0.15 13.28 -4.00
C ASP A 153 0.73 14.23 -2.96
N LYS A 154 1.36 15.32 -3.43
CA LYS A 154 1.79 16.41 -2.56
C LYS A 154 0.58 16.98 -1.79
N PRO A 155 0.73 17.26 -0.47
CA PRO A 155 -0.34 17.86 0.32
C PRO A 155 -0.87 19.15 -0.28
N LYS A 156 -2.20 19.30 -0.29
CA LYS A 156 -2.92 20.50 -0.75
C LYS A 156 -3.79 21.05 0.36
N LYS A 157 -4.03 22.37 0.36
CA LYS A 157 -4.84 23.06 1.39
C LYS A 157 -6.28 22.56 1.50
N ASN A 158 -6.82 21.96 0.43
CA ASN A 158 -8.19 21.48 0.34
C ASN A 158 -8.29 19.94 0.35
N ASP A 159 -7.24 19.23 0.80
CA ASP A 159 -7.33 17.79 1.03
C ASP A 159 -8.28 17.51 2.20
N SER A 160 -9.02 16.39 2.12
CA SER A 160 -9.85 15.96 3.23
C SER A 160 -8.99 15.49 4.41
N GLN A 161 -9.54 15.53 5.62
CA GLN A 161 -8.81 15.10 6.81
C GLN A 161 -8.46 13.60 6.75
N GLU A 162 -9.34 12.78 6.17
CA GLU A 162 -9.06 11.35 5.94
C GLU A 162 -7.83 11.15 5.05
N LEU A 163 -7.68 11.94 3.98
CA LEU A 163 -6.53 11.84 3.10
C LEU A 163 -5.24 12.31 3.80
N VAL A 164 -5.31 13.35 4.63
CA VAL A 164 -4.18 13.81 5.43
C VAL A 164 -3.74 12.72 6.42
N LEU A 165 -4.69 12.15 7.16
CA LEU A 165 -4.42 11.10 8.16
C LEU A 165 -3.93 9.81 7.53
N LEU A 166 -4.48 9.42 6.38
CA LEU A 166 -4.01 8.27 5.61
C LEU A 166 -2.52 8.40 5.28
N ARG A 167 -2.10 9.57 4.78
CA ARG A 167 -0.70 9.84 4.43
C ARG A 167 0.22 9.82 5.65
N GLN A 168 -0.21 10.45 6.75
CA GLN A 168 0.55 10.46 7.99
C GLN A 168 0.72 9.05 8.56
N ALA A 169 -0.36 8.26 8.55
CA ALA A 169 -0.32 6.89 9.03
C ALA A 169 0.58 6.00 8.15
N ASP A 170 0.56 6.19 6.84
CA ASP A 170 1.40 5.44 5.89
C ASP A 170 2.90 5.78 6.07
N GLU A 171 3.23 7.06 6.29
CA GLU A 171 4.61 7.51 6.51
C GLU A 171 5.22 6.97 7.81
N ILE A 172 4.40 6.72 8.85
CA ILE A 172 4.84 6.20 10.14
C ILE A 172 5.22 4.71 10.07
N ASN A 173 4.67 3.94 9.12
CA ASN A 173 4.75 2.47 9.07
C ASN A 173 5.72 1.92 8.03
#